data_AF-A0A0A8JLZ8-F1
#
_entry.id   AF-A0A0A8JLZ8-F1
#
_cell.length_a   1.000
_cell.length_b   1.000
_cell.length_c   1.000
_cell.angle_alpha   90.00
_cell.angle_beta   90.00
_cell.angle_gamma   90.00
#
_symmetry.space_group_name_H-M   'P 1'
#
loop_
_entity.id
_entity.type
_entity.pdbx_description
1 polymer ?
#
loop_
_entity_poly.entity_id
_entity_poly.type
_entity_poly.pdbx_seq_one_letter_code
_entity_poly.pdbx_strand_id
1 'polypeptide(L)'
;MGLVEPIRIENHEVKKAIQSGHPYIQVDAKTYLLMEVEEVNEYVPYIVTDLEEEKRLRAALDKTNPILSEDEIKTMLGMDS
;
A
#
# COMPACT_ATOMS: atom_id res chain seq x y z
N MET A 1 -19.50 12.28 -16.10
CA MET A 1 -18.21 11.96 -16.76
C MET A 1 -17.95 10.48 -16.54
N GLY A 2 -17.76 9.69 -17.59
CA GLY A 2 -17.37 8.28 -17.43
C GLY A 2 -15.94 8.19 -16.92
N LEU A 3 -15.66 7.21 -16.06
CA LEU A 3 -14.29 6.89 -15.65
C LEU A 3 -13.53 6.43 -16.91
N VAL A 4 -12.41 7.09 -17.20
CA VAL A 4 -11.53 6.69 -18.31
C VAL A 4 -10.64 5.58 -17.78
N GLU A 5 -10.72 4.41 -18.40
CA GLU A 5 -9.84 3.30 -18.04
C GLU A 5 -8.39 3.63 -18.44
N PRO A 6 -7.41 3.27 -17.58
CA PRO A 6 -6.01 3.49 -17.90
C PRO A 6 -5.58 2.59 -19.06
N ILE A 7 -4.70 3.12 -19.92
CA ILE A 7 -4.07 2.31 -20.96
C ILE A 7 -3.03 1.39 -20.31
N ARG A 8 -3.23 0.08 -20.46
CA ARG A 8 -2.29 -0.92 -19.96
C ARG A 8 -1.18 -1.17 -20.99
N ILE A 9 0.07 -0.96 -20.58
CA ILE A 9 1.25 -1.18 -21.42
C ILE A 9 1.86 -2.54 -21.09
N GLU A 10 1.93 -3.46 -22.07
CA GLU A 10 2.53 -4.80 -21.89
C GLU A 10 3.93 -4.95 -22.52
N ASN A 11 4.43 -3.91 -23.18
CA ASN A 11 5.76 -3.95 -23.81
C ASN A 11 6.87 -3.87 -22.75
N HIS A 12 7.71 -4.91 -22.71
CA HIS A 12 8.79 -5.04 -21.72
C HIS A 12 9.85 -3.94 -21.78
N GLU A 13 10.21 -3.51 -22.98
CA GLU A 13 11.23 -2.47 -23.18
C GLU A 13 10.70 -1.10 -22.75
N VAL A 14 9.41 -0.83 -22.99
CA VAL A 14 8.74 0.39 -22.50
C VAL A 14 8.67 0.39 -20.97
N LYS A 15 8.34 -0.75 -20.34
CA LYS A 15 8.33 -0.89 -18.87
C LYS A 15 9.70 -0.58 -18.27
N LYS A 16 10.77 -1.17 -18.82
CA LYS A 16 12.16 -0.89 -18.40
C LYS A 16 12.52 0.59 -18.54
N ALA A 17 12.16 1.22 -19.65
CA ALA A 17 12.47 2.63 -19.90
C ALA A 17 11.75 3.57 -18.93
N ILE A 18 10.51 3.26 -18.54
CA ILE A 18 9.79 4.00 -17.49
C ILE A 18 10.47 3.81 -16.13
N GLN A 19 10.92 2.59 -15.84
CA GLN A 19 11.60 2.25 -14.59
C GLN A 19 13.07 2.69 -14.52
N SER A 20 13.64 3.28 -15.56
CA SER A 20 15.07 3.65 -15.60
C SER A 20 15.39 4.95 -14.85
N GLY A 21 14.40 5.55 -14.17
CA GLY A 21 14.57 6.77 -13.38
C GLY A 21 14.64 8.06 -14.20
N HIS A 22 14.29 8.02 -15.49
CA HIS A 22 14.15 9.24 -16.28
C HIS A 22 12.82 9.93 -15.96
N PRO A 23 12.79 11.27 -15.79
CA PRO A 23 11.57 11.98 -15.43
C PRO A 23 10.60 12.16 -16.61
N TYR A 24 10.96 11.75 -17.83
CA TYR A 24 10.12 11.91 -19.02
C TYR A 24 10.36 10.80 -20.03
N ILE A 25 9.39 10.60 -20.91
CA ILE A 25 9.51 9.78 -22.12
C ILE A 25 9.14 10.63 -23.34
N GLN A 26 9.79 10.36 -24.47
CA GLN A 26 9.46 10.98 -25.74
C GLN A 26 8.84 9.94 -26.68
N VAL A 27 7.68 10.26 -27.23
CA VAL A 27 7.02 9.47 -28.27
C VAL A 27 6.85 10.39 -29.48
N ASP A 28 7.54 10.06 -30.56
CA ASP A 28 7.68 10.92 -31.74
C ASP A 28 8.13 12.35 -31.39
N ALA A 29 7.33 13.36 -31.74
CA ALA A 29 7.62 14.77 -31.47
C ALA A 29 7.02 15.28 -30.14
N LYS A 30 6.50 14.39 -29.29
CA LYS A 30 5.85 14.76 -28.03
C LYS A 30 6.58 14.17 -26.82
N THR A 31 6.84 15.02 -25.85
CA THR A 31 7.44 14.65 -24.57
C THR A 31 6.36 14.57 -23.50
N TYR A 32 6.37 13.49 -22.72
CA TYR A 32 5.44 13.25 -21.62
C TYR A 32 6.23 13.19 -20.32
N LEU A 33 5.81 13.97 -19.32
CA LEU A 33 6.37 13.90 -17.98
C LEU A 33 5.87 12.62 -17.30
N LEU A 34 6.78 11.85 -16.73
CA LEU A 34 6.44 10.74 -15.86
C LEU A 34 6.26 11.29 -14.45
N MET A 35 5.04 11.18 -13.93
CA MET A 35 4.79 11.44 -12.52
C MET A 35 5.11 10.17 -11.72
N GLU A 36 5.77 10.34 -10.58
CA GLU A 36 6.00 9.24 -9.64
C GLU A 36 4.63 8.63 -9.28
N VAL A 37 4.47 7.35 -9.57
CA VAL A 37 3.38 6.56 -9.04
C VAL A 37 3.95 5.92 -7.78
N GLU A 38 3.46 6.31 -6.60
CA GLU A 38 3.75 5.56 -5.39
C GLU A 38 3.34 4.11 -5.64
N GLU A 39 4.30 3.19 -5.64
CA GLU A 39 3.97 1.78 -5.56
C GLU A 39 3.15 1.60 -4.29
N VAL A 40 1.86 1.35 -4.45
CA VAL A 40 1.05 0.76 -3.40
C VAL A 40 1.57 -0.66 -3.25
N ASN A 41 2.69 -0.81 -2.55
CA ASN A 41 3.14 -2.09 -2.09
C ASN A 41 2.09 -2.56 -1.09
N GLU A 42 1.12 -3.33 -1.57
CA GLU A 42 0.10 -4.02 -0.75
C GLU A 42 0.75 -4.97 0.29
N TYR A 43 2.07 -5.12 0.27
CA TYR A 43 2.85 -6.01 1.13
C TYR A 43 4.16 -5.38 1.61
N VAL A 44 4.14 -4.17 2.17
CA VAL A 44 5.20 -3.82 3.12
C VAL A 44 4.81 -4.47 4.46
N PRO A 45 5.40 -5.61 4.86
CA PRO A 45 5.14 -6.12 6.19
C PRO A 45 5.52 -5.05 7.20
N TYR A 46 4.68 -4.83 8.22
CA TYR A 46 5.05 -3.99 9.34
C TYR A 46 6.31 -4.58 9.99
N ILE A 47 7.45 -3.92 9.77
CA ILE A 47 8.73 -4.35 10.33
C ILE A 47 8.75 -3.85 11.77
N VAL A 48 8.52 -4.76 12.70
CA VAL A 48 8.63 -4.47 14.12
C VAL A 48 10.11 -4.34 14.47
N THR A 49 10.59 -3.11 14.64
CA THR A 49 11.99 -2.84 14.99
C THR A 49 12.24 -2.86 16.50
N ASP A 50 11.18 -2.79 17.31
CA ASP A 50 11.25 -2.81 18.77
C ASP A 50 10.99 -4.22 19.30
N LEU A 51 11.94 -4.74 20.09
CA LEU A 51 11.88 -6.11 20.62
C LEU A 51 10.73 -6.33 21.62
N GLU A 52 10.33 -5.28 22.36
CA GLU A 52 9.22 -5.37 23.29
C GLU A 52 7.87 -5.33 22.57
N GLU A 53 7.77 -4.54 21.50
CA GLU A 53 6.63 -4.57 20.59
C GLU A 53 6.49 -5.94 19.93
N GLU A 54 7.57 -6.53 19.43
CA GLU A 54 7.55 -7.84 18.79
C GLU A 54 7.04 -8.93 19.74
N LYS A 55 7.53 -8.93 21.00
CA LYS A 55 7.07 -9.86 22.04
C LYS A 55 5.57 -9.70 22.32
N ARG A 56 5.06 -8.47 22.39
CA ARG A 56 3.64 -8.20 22.64
C ARG A 56 2.77 -8.68 21.49
N LEU A 57 3.18 -8.41 20.25
CA LEU A 57 2.46 -8.85 19.05
C LEU A 57 2.42 -10.37 18.96
N ARG A 58 3.56 -11.06 19.17
CA ARG A 58 3.62 -12.53 19.21
C ARG A 58 2.72 -13.10 20.31
N ALA A 59 2.78 -12.52 21.52
CA ALA A 59 1.93 -12.95 22.63
C ALA A 59 0.43 -12.72 22.38
N ALA A 60 0.05 -11.72 21.58
CA ALA A 60 -1.33 -11.48 21.18
C ALA A 60 -1.80 -12.47 20.11
N LEU A 61 -0.91 -12.88 19.19
CA LEU A 61 -1.19 -13.88 18.15
C LEU A 61 -1.29 -15.31 18.70
N ASP A 62 -0.46 -15.64 19.70
CA ASP A 62 -0.40 -17.00 20.27
C ASP A 62 -1.50 -17.27 21.32
N LYS A 63 -2.17 -16.23 21.81
CA LYS A 63 -3.32 -16.36 22.72
C LYS A 63 -4.60 -16.45 21.91
N THR A 64 -5.63 -17.07 22.49
CA THR A 64 -7.00 -16.94 21.99
C THR A 64 -7.33 -15.46 21.90
N ASN A 65 -7.32 -14.91 20.69
CA ASN A 65 -7.68 -13.53 20.41
C ASN A 65 -9.17 -13.53 20.04
N PRO A 66 -10.10 -13.35 21.02
CA PRO A 66 -11.51 -13.32 20.72
C PRO A 66 -11.78 -12.14 19.78
N ILE A 67 -12.47 -12.42 18.68
CA ILE A 67 -12.97 -11.36 17.80
C ILE A 67 -13.99 -10.58 18.62
N LEU A 68 -13.65 -9.34 18.97
CA LEU A 68 -14.55 -8.43 19.67
C LEU A 68 -15.64 -7.97 18.73
N SER A 69 -16.87 -7.91 19.23
CA SER A 69 -17.99 -7.25 18.57
C SER A 69 -17.80 -5.73 18.56
N GLU A 70 -18.48 -5.05 17.64
CA GLU A 70 -18.42 -3.57 17.56
C GLU A 70 -18.83 -2.89 18.87
N ASP A 71 -19.78 -3.46 19.59
CA ASP A 71 -20.25 -2.91 20.86
C ASP A 71 -19.17 -3.06 21.95
N GLU A 72 -18.50 -4.21 22.02
CA GLU A 72 -17.35 -4.39 22.93
C GLU A 72 -16.19 -3.42 22.63
N ILE A 73 -15.95 -3.15 21.34
CA ILE A 73 -14.94 -2.17 20.92
C ILE A 73 -15.34 -0.75 21.34
N LYS A 74 -16.60 -0.35 21.14
CA LYS A 74 -17.11 0.96 21.56
C LYS A 74 -16.99 1.14 23.07
N THR A 75 -17.27 0.09 23.85
CA THR A 75 -17.16 0.14 25.31
C THR A 75 -15.72 0.34 25.77
N MET A 76 -14.79 -0.41 25.18
CA MET A 76 -13.37 -0.28 25.52
C MET A 76 -12.80 1.09 25.15
N LEU A 77 -13.29 1.69 24.05
CA LEU A 77 -12.87 3.01 23.59
C LEU A 77 -13.61 4.17 24.29
N GLY A 78 -14.55 3.88 25.19
CA GLY A 78 -15.37 4.90 25.86
C GLY A 78 -16.31 5.64 24.89
N MET A 79 -16.71 4.96 23.81
CA MET A 79 -17.59 5.49 22.76
C MET A 79 -19.05 5.08 22.96
N ASP A 80 -19.37 4.40 24.05
CA ASP A 80 -20.73 4.10 24.46
C ASP A 80 -21.38 5.40 24.94
N SER A 81 -22.39 5.87 24.21
CA SER A 81 -23.24 6.99 24.62
C SER A 81 -24.39 6.52 25.51
#